data_AF-A0A7Z2G9J4-F1
#
_entry.id   AF-A0A7Z2G9J4-F1
#
_cell.length_a   1.000
_cell.length_b   1.000
_cell.length_c   1.000
_cell.angle_alpha   90.00
_cell.angle_beta   90.00
_cell.angle_gamma   90.00
#
_symmetry.space_group_name_H-M   'P 1'
#
loop_
_entity.id
_entity.type
_entity.pdbx_description
1 polymer ?
#
loop_
_entity_poly.entity_id
_entity_poly.type
_entity_poly.pdbx_seq_one_letter_code
_entity_poly.pdbx_strand_id
1 'polypeptide(L)' 'MNHHQLEKDIEHLEHIIGRLSGRDRIPLSYWRGRLESVSSANLVPSQMLRVKRLNEALLALESRLSHESLQQRER' A
#
# COMPACT_ATOMS: atom_id res chain seq x y z
N MET A 1 -15.46 12.01 -5.35
CA MET A 1 -14.95 10.84 -6.11
C MET A 1 -16.11 9.87 -6.31
N ASN A 2 -16.26 9.30 -7.51
CA ASN A 2 -17.26 8.26 -7.77
C ASN A 2 -16.87 6.98 -7.01
N HIS A 3 -17.82 6.33 -6.33
CA HIS A 3 -17.58 5.08 -5.60
C HIS A 3 -16.96 3.99 -6.49
N HIS A 4 -17.33 3.98 -7.77
CA HIS A 4 -16.82 3.03 -8.76
C HIS A 4 -15.32 3.25 -9.10
N GLN A 5 -14.85 4.50 -9.01
CA GLN A 5 -13.43 4.82 -9.23
C GLN A 5 -12.61 4.43 -8.00
N LEU A 6 -13.16 4.65 -6.80
CA LEU A 6 -12.53 4.27 -5.54
C LEU A 6 -12.34 2.75 -5.45
N GLU A 7 -13.35 1.99 -5.88
CA GLU A 7 -13.29 0.53 -5.90
C GLU A 7 -12.19 0.02 -6.85
N LYS A 8 -12.10 0.60 -8.06
CA LYS A 8 -11.02 0.30 -9.01
C LYS A 8 -9.64 0.67 -8.46
N ASP A 9 -9.53 1.80 -7.76
CA ASP A 9 -8.26 2.19 -7.11
C ASP A 9 -7.87 1.19 -6.02
N ILE A 10 -8.82 0.72 -5.21
CA ILE A 10 -8.58 -0.30 -4.18
C ILE A 10 -8.15 -1.63 -4.81
N GLU A 11 -8.85 -2.12 -5.84
CA GLU A 11 -8.46 -3.34 -6.57
C GLU A 11 -7.06 -3.22 -7.18
N HIS A 12 -6.75 -2.06 -7.75
CA HIS A 12 -5.45 -1.78 -8.32
C HIS A 12 -4.35 -1.79 -7.24
N LEU A 13 -4.62 -1.19 -6.08
CA LEU A 13 -3.72 -1.20 -4.93
C LEU A 13 -3.51 -2.63 -4.41
N GLU A 14 -4.56 -3.46 -4.34
CA GLU A 14 -4.43 -4.87 -3.96
C GLU A 14 -3.54 -5.64 -4.93
N HIS A 15 -3.71 -5.43 -6.24
CA HIS A 15 -2.90 -6.10 -7.25
C HIS A 15 -1.43 -5.65 -7.21
N ILE A 16 -1.18 -4.36 -7.03
CA ILE A 16 0.17 -3.82 -6.95
C ILE A 16 0.85 -4.23 -5.63
N ILE A 17 0.19 -4.09 -4.48
CA ILE A 17 0.76 -4.48 -3.17
C ILE A 17 1.00 -5.98 -3.10
N GLY A 18 0.15 -6.80 -3.73
CA GLY A 18 0.40 -8.23 -3.85
C GLY A 18 1.59 -8.61 -4.74
N ARG A 19 1.97 -7.73 -5.69
CA ARG A 19 3.11 -7.95 -6.61
C ARG A 19 4.38 -7.18 -6.22
N LEU A 20 4.25 -6.19 -5.35
CA LEU A 20 5.34 -5.37 -4.84
C LEU A 20 6.38 -6.26 -4.17
N SER A 21 7.50 -6.47 -4.86
CA SER A 21 8.62 -7.27 -4.35
C SER A 21 9.75 -6.38 -3.82
N GLY A 22 9.47 -5.09 -3.56
CA GLY A 22 10.44 -4.15 -3.00
C GLY A 22 11.50 -3.63 -3.99
N ARG A 23 11.46 -4.08 -5.25
CA ARG A 23 12.26 -3.56 -6.38
C ARG A 23 11.50 -2.59 -7.28
N ASP A 24 10.27 -2.27 -6.91
CA ASP A 24 9.44 -1.37 -7.70
C ASP A 24 10.02 0.04 -7.72
N ARG A 25 9.86 0.72 -8.86
CA ARG A 25 10.33 2.09 -9.06
C ARG A 25 9.64 3.13 -8.17
N ILE A 26 8.53 2.77 -7.54
CA ILE A 26 7.70 3.67 -6.76
C ILE A 26 7.93 3.40 -5.27
N PRO A 27 8.38 4.40 -4.48
CA PRO A 27 8.67 4.21 -3.08
C PRO A 27 7.40 3.91 -2.28
N LEU A 28 7.52 3.13 -1.20
CA LEU A 28 6.41 2.79 -0.32
C LEU A 28 5.72 4.02 0.30
N SER A 29 6.46 5.12 0.51
CA SER A 29 5.90 6.40 0.95
C SER A 29 4.82 6.95 0.02
N TYR A 30 5.00 6.76 -1.30
CA TYR A 30 3.99 7.17 -2.29
C TYR A 30 2.71 6.33 -2.16
N TRP A 31 2.86 5.01 -2.00
CA TRP A 31 1.72 4.11 -1.80
C TRP A 31 0.97 4.42 -0.51
N ARG A 32 1.70 4.78 0.56
CA ARG A 32 1.10 5.25 1.82
C ARG A 32 0.25 6.49 1.62
N GLY A 33 0.79 7.53 0.97
CA GLY A 33 0.02 8.75 0.68
C GLY A 33 -1.21 8.49 -0.20
N ARG A 34 -1.11 7.52 -1.11
CA ARG A 34 -2.25 7.08 -1.93
C ARG A 34 -3.31 6.36 -1.09
N LEU A 35 -2.88 5.49 -0.18
CA LEU A 35 -3.76 4.79 0.74
C LEU A 35 -4.49 5.75 1.69
N GLU A 36 -3.80 6.78 2.19
CA GLU A 36 -4.39 7.83 3.01
C GLU A 36 -5.41 8.67 2.24
N SER A 37 -5.14 8.96 0.97
CA SER A 37 -6.09 9.65 0.08
C SER A 37 -7.37 8.82 -0.13
N VAL A 38 -7.24 7.49 -0.28
CA VAL A 38 -8.37 6.55 -0.38
C VAL A 38 -9.09 6.41 0.96
N SER A 39 -8.35 6.36 2.07
CA SER A 39 -8.87 6.32 3.44
C SER A 39 -9.69 7.56 3.80
N SER A 40 -9.27 8.72 3.30
CA SER A 40 -9.99 10.00 3.48
C SER A 40 -11.26 10.10 2.63
N ALA A 41 -11.49 9.18 1.68
CA ALA A 41 -12.73 9.13 0.93
C ALA A 41 -13.85 8.45 1.74
N ASN A 42 -15.11 8.68 1.36
CA ASN A 42 -16.25 8.00 1.97
C ASN A 42 -16.25 6.51 1.60
N LEU A 43 -15.54 5.71 2.39
CA LEU A 43 -15.41 4.25 2.23
C LEU A 43 -16.58 3.53 2.88
N VAL A 44 -17.10 2.51 2.22
CA VAL A 44 -18.01 1.55 2.85
C VAL A 44 -17.23 0.57 3.74
N PRO A 45 -17.86 -0.08 4.74
CA PRO A 45 -17.17 -0.96 5.69
C PRO A 45 -16.35 -2.08 5.03
N SER A 46 -16.82 -2.62 3.90
CA SER A 46 -16.10 -3.63 3.11
C SER A 46 -14.80 -3.08 2.51
N GLN A 47 -14.83 -1.84 2.00
CA GLN A 47 -13.66 -1.15 1.45
C GLN A 47 -12.67 -0.78 2.55
N MET A 48 -13.16 -0.33 3.71
CA MET A 48 -12.32 -0.03 4.88
C MET A 48 -11.51 -1.26 5.35
N LEU A 49 -12.14 -2.44 5.37
CA LEU A 49 -11.44 -3.68 5.74
C LEU A 49 -10.33 -4.03 4.72
N ARG A 50 -10.58 -3.82 3.43
CA ARG A 50 -9.58 -4.05 2.36
C ARG A 50 -8.41 -3.07 2.48
N VAL A 51 -8.70 -1.78 2.64
CA VAL A 51 -7.68 -0.74 2.86
C VAL A 51 -6.85 -1.04 4.10
N LYS A 52 -7.46 -1.51 5.20
CA LYS A 52 -6.73 -1.91 6.40
C LYS A 52 -5.74 -3.05 6.12
N ARG A 53 -6.16 -4.10 5.41
CA ARG A 53 -5.28 -5.21 5.01
C ARG A 53 -4.13 -4.74 4.12
N LEU A 54 -4.40 -3.83 3.20
CA LEU A 54 -3.36 -3.22 2.36
C LEU A 54 -2.34 -2.43 3.18
N ASN A 55 -2.80 -1.67 4.17
CA ASN A 55 -1.92 -0.93 5.07
C ASN A 55 -1.01 -1.88 5.87
N GLU A 56 -1.56 -2.98 6.38
CA GLU A 56 -0.78 -4.00 7.10
C GLU A 56 0.26 -4.68 6.20
N ALA A 57 -0.12 -5.04 4.97
CA ALA A 57 0.80 -5.61 3.99
C ALA A 57 1.92 -4.62 3.63
N LEU A 58 1.58 -3.35 3.44
CA LEU A 58 2.56 -2.29 3.14
C LEU A 58 3.52 -2.05 4.31
N LEU A 59 3.02 -2.03 5.55
CA LEU A 59 3.83 -1.94 6.77
C LEU A 59 4.79 -3.12 6.90
N ALA A 60 4.32 -4.34 6.63
CA ALA A 60 5.16 -5.53 6.64
C ALA A 60 6.26 -5.46 5.56
N LEU A 61 5.92 -4.93 4.38
CA LEU A 61 6.88 -4.74 3.28
C LEU A 61 7.90 -3.63 3.61
N GLU A 62 7.47 -2.53 4.23
CA GLU A 62 8.35 -1.45 4.69
C GLU A 62 9.31 -1.94 5.77
N SER A 63 8.83 -2.74 6.71
CA SER A 63 9.67 -3.39 7.73
C SER A 63 10.71 -4.32 7.10
N ARG A 64 10.33 -5.13 6.10
CA ARG A 64 11.27 -5.98 5.36
C ARG A 64 12.35 -5.17 4.62
N LEU A 65 11.93 -4.15 3.87
CA LEU A 65 12.85 -3.32 3.09
C LEU A 65 13.77 -2.46 3.94
N SER A 66 13.26 -1.89 5.04
CA SER A 66 14.09 -1.17 6.00
C SER A 66 15.16 -2.08 6.62
N HIS A 67 14.80 -3.34 6.93
CA HIS A 67 15.75 -4.35 7.41
C HIS A 67 16.81 -4.69 6.34
N GLU A 68 16.42 -4.86 5.08
CA GLU A 68 17.35 -5.10 3.96
C GLU A 68 18.28 -3.91 3.67
N SER A 69 17.80 -2.69 3.88
CA SER A 69 18.61 -1.46 3.71
C SER A 69 19.68 -1.30 4.80
N LEU A 70 19.38 -1.76 6.02
CA LEU A 70 20.34 -1.78 7.13
C LEU A 70 21.42 -2.84 6.90
N GLN A 71 21.05 -4.04 6.45
CA GLN A 71 22.03 -5.11 6.17
C GLN A 71 22.97 -4.81 4.99
N GLN A 72 22.59 -3.95 4.05
CA GLN A 72 23.48 -3.51 2.96
C GLN A 72 24.50 -2.45 3.38
N ARG A 73 24.28 -1.76 4.51
CA ARG A 73 25.19 -0.72 5.02
C ARG A 73 26.33 -1.28 5.89
N GLU A 74 26.21 -2.53 6.33
CA GLU A 74 27.20 -3.21 7.19
C GLU A 74 28.13 -4.18 6.42
N ARG A 75 28.11 -4.16 5.08
CA ARG A 75 29.05 -4.93 4.23
C ARG A 75 30.17 -4.06 3.67
#